data_AF-A0A1X7UMI4-F1
#
_entry.id   AF-A0A1X7UMI4-F1
#
_cell.length_a   1.000
_cell.length_b   1.000
_cell.length_c   1.000
_cell.angle_alpha   90.00
_cell.angle_beta   90.00
_cell.angle_gamma   90.00
#
_symmetry.space_group_name_H-M   'P 1'
#
loop_
_entity.id
_entity.type
_entity.pdbx_description
1 polymer ?
#
loop_
_entity_poly.entity_id
_entity_poly.type
_entity_poly.pdbx_seq_one_letter_code
_entity_poly.pdbx_strand_id
1 'polypeptide(L)'
;MDDAVTDHVEPATASCPAADIELSSPAAMSEEIIQQYFTDIIDYKWTDLLEPVYIQDFTEPVGPTVTIPSSPLREFQLFFTIAIMDYIVSETNRYACYCMGDDKYQNWKTISIEDMNTYFGIMIIIGLIKLPAFSDYWHRDPLFYDNSSLITASTDRLLKIRPFLTMIGQRF
;
A
#
# COMPACT_ATOMS: atom_id res chain seq x y z
N MET A 1 -14.90 -57.70 17.79
CA MET A 1 -13.86 -56.80 18.32
C MET A 1 -12.64 -57.04 17.44
N ASP A 2 -12.37 -56.26 16.41
CA ASP A 2 -12.76 -54.88 16.17
C ASP A 2 -12.84 -54.60 14.66
N ASP A 3 -13.89 -53.87 14.26
CA ASP A 3 -14.07 -53.35 12.91
C ASP A 3 -13.10 -52.20 12.66
N ALA A 4 -12.42 -52.26 11.51
CA ALA A 4 -11.58 -51.20 11.00
C ALA A 4 -12.45 -50.06 10.46
N VAL A 5 -12.50 -48.94 11.19
CA VAL A 5 -12.96 -47.65 10.67
C VAL A 5 -11.76 -46.72 10.69
N THR A 6 -11.13 -46.56 9.53
CA THR A 6 -10.15 -45.50 9.30
C THR A 6 -10.94 -44.24 8.92
N ASP A 7 -11.10 -43.34 9.89
CA ASP A 7 -11.58 -41.98 9.63
C ASP A 7 -10.54 -41.27 8.75
N HIS A 8 -10.82 -41.23 7.45
CA HIS A 8 -10.18 -40.30 6.54
C HIS A 8 -10.68 -38.90 6.89
N VAL A 9 -9.92 -38.20 7.74
CA VAL A 9 -10.09 -36.76 7.96
C VAL A 9 -9.63 -36.05 6.68
N GLU A 10 -10.61 -35.62 5.91
CA GLU A 10 -10.48 -34.76 4.74
C GLU A 10 -9.70 -33.48 5.11
N PRO A 11 -8.65 -33.07 4.36
CA PRO A 11 -7.97 -31.84 4.64
C PRO A 11 -8.91 -30.68 4.33
N ALA A 12 -9.25 -29.91 5.37
CA ALA A 12 -10.07 -28.71 5.26
C ALA A 12 -9.50 -27.81 4.15
N THR A 13 -10.23 -27.73 3.04
CA THR A 13 -10.04 -26.73 1.99
C THR A 13 -10.40 -25.38 2.59
N ALA A 14 -9.41 -24.70 3.17
CA ALA A 14 -9.52 -23.32 3.57
C ALA A 14 -9.58 -22.45 2.29
N SER A 15 -10.75 -22.44 1.66
CA SER A 15 -11.10 -21.46 0.64
C SER A 15 -10.95 -20.06 1.24
N CYS A 16 -10.19 -19.20 0.57
CA CYS A 16 -10.02 -17.82 0.99
C CYS A 16 -11.40 -17.16 1.19
N PRO A 17 -11.65 -16.48 2.33
CA PRO A 17 -12.89 -15.77 2.51
C PRO A 17 -12.88 -14.56 1.57
N ALA A 18 -13.61 -14.67 0.46
CA ALA A 18 -14.06 -13.52 -0.29
C ALA A 18 -15.09 -12.78 0.59
N ALA A 19 -14.60 -11.91 1.47
CA ALA A 19 -15.45 -10.92 2.10
C ALA A 19 -15.65 -9.81 1.07
N ASP A 20 -16.76 -9.89 0.34
CA ASP A 20 -17.26 -8.79 -0.47
C ASP A 20 -17.53 -7.62 0.47
N ILE A 21 -16.67 -6.62 0.44
CA ILE A 21 -16.98 -5.31 1.02
C ILE A 21 -18.05 -4.74 0.10
N GLU A 22 -19.31 -4.78 0.53
CA GLU A 22 -20.38 -3.98 -0.06
C GLU A 22 -20.00 -2.50 0.12
N LEU A 23 -19.27 -1.97 -0.87
CA LEU A 23 -19.20 -0.55 -1.09
C LEU A 23 -20.64 -0.12 -1.37
N SER A 24 -21.23 0.62 -0.43
CA SER A 24 -22.61 1.07 -0.52
C SER A 24 -22.86 1.68 -1.89
N SER A 25 -23.62 0.96 -2.71
CA SER A 25 -23.96 1.38 -4.07
C SER A 25 -24.61 2.77 -4.00
N PRO A 26 -24.29 3.71 -4.90
CA PRO A 26 -24.91 5.04 -4.94
C PRO A 26 -26.38 5.00 -5.39
N ALA A 27 -27.04 3.84 -5.27
CA ALA A 27 -28.41 3.54 -5.69
C ALA A 27 -29.50 4.40 -5.01
N ALA A 28 -29.14 5.34 -4.13
CA ALA A 28 -30.05 6.29 -3.51
C ALA A 28 -30.04 7.69 -4.16
N MET A 29 -29.24 7.92 -5.21
CA MET A 29 -29.21 9.20 -5.91
C MET A 29 -30.26 9.21 -7.03
N SER A 30 -31.19 10.18 -7.00
CA SER A 30 -32.21 10.30 -8.05
C SER A 30 -31.56 10.60 -9.41
N GLU A 31 -32.19 10.14 -10.49
CA GLU A 31 -31.71 10.38 -11.86
C GLU A 31 -31.50 11.87 -12.16
N GLU A 32 -32.30 12.74 -11.54
CA GLU A 32 -32.16 14.20 -11.63
C GLU A 32 -30.85 14.70 -11.01
N ILE A 33 -30.43 14.16 -9.86
CA ILE A 33 -29.17 14.54 -9.22
C ILE A 33 -27.99 14.02 -10.04
N ILE A 34 -28.09 12.80 -10.60
CA ILE A 34 -27.06 12.23 -11.48
C ILE A 34 -26.91 13.09 -12.74
N GLN A 35 -28.03 13.49 -13.36
CA GLN A 35 -28.05 14.37 -14.53
C GLN A 35 -27.44 15.73 -14.22
N GLN A 36 -27.86 16.38 -13.13
CA GLN A 36 -27.31 17.67 -12.72
C GLN A 36 -25.79 17.57 -12.47
N TYR A 37 -25.37 16.56 -11.71
CA TYR A 37 -23.97 16.31 -11.39
C TYR A 37 -23.13 16.00 -12.64
N PHE A 38 -23.68 15.24 -13.59
CA PHE A 38 -23.02 15.03 -14.88
C PHE A 38 -22.89 16.35 -15.63
N THR A 39 -23.97 17.11 -15.76
CA THR A 39 -24.01 18.38 -16.51
C THR A 39 -22.98 19.38 -15.97
N ASP A 40 -22.81 19.45 -14.65
CA ASP A 40 -21.82 20.31 -14.00
C ASP A 40 -20.37 19.83 -14.21
N ILE A 41 -20.14 18.53 -14.42
CA ILE A 41 -18.80 17.95 -14.67
C ILE A 41 -18.36 18.07 -16.13
N ILE A 42 -19.29 17.99 -17.10
CA ILE A 42 -18.94 18.04 -18.54
C ILE A 42 -18.63 19.43 -19.07
N ASP A 43 -18.90 20.51 -18.32
CA ASP A 43 -18.65 21.87 -18.78
C ASP A 43 -17.21 22.37 -18.54
N TYR A 44 -16.35 21.55 -17.91
CA TYR A 44 -14.92 21.84 -17.80
C TYR A 44 -14.18 21.51 -19.11
N LYS A 45 -14.44 22.30 -20.15
CA LYS A 45 -13.73 22.21 -21.42
C LYS A 45 -12.50 23.12 -21.40
N TRP A 46 -11.33 22.57 -21.74
CA TRP A 46 -10.14 23.37 -22.02
C TRP A 46 -10.48 24.41 -23.09
N THR A 47 -10.26 25.68 -22.78
CA THR A 47 -10.48 26.81 -23.69
C THR A 47 -9.17 27.51 -23.96
N ASP A 48 -8.97 27.94 -25.21
CA ASP A 48 -7.84 28.77 -25.63
C ASP A 48 -8.11 30.26 -25.37
N LEU A 49 -9.32 30.60 -24.92
CA LEU A 49 -9.71 31.96 -24.55
C LEU A 49 -9.19 32.27 -23.15
N LEU A 50 -8.19 33.15 -23.08
CA LEU A 50 -7.64 33.66 -21.83
C LEU A 50 -8.58 34.71 -21.25
N GLU A 51 -9.49 34.30 -20.40
CA GLU A 51 -10.28 35.21 -19.56
C GLU A 51 -9.55 35.46 -18.23
N PRO A 52 -9.59 36.69 -17.70
CA PRO A 52 -9.04 36.98 -16.38
C PRO A 52 -9.82 36.19 -15.32
N VAL A 53 -9.14 35.21 -14.71
CA VAL A 53 -9.70 34.43 -13.61
C VAL A 53 -9.53 35.22 -12.32
N TYR A 54 -10.65 35.67 -11.75
CA TYR A 54 -10.68 36.29 -10.43
C TYR A 54 -10.78 35.18 -9.37
N ILE A 55 -9.62 34.78 -8.84
CA ILE A 55 -9.55 33.83 -7.73
C ILE A 55 -9.81 34.63 -6.45
N GLN A 56 -10.83 34.26 -5.69
CA GLN A 56 -11.09 34.86 -4.38
C GLN A 56 -9.94 34.53 -3.42
N ASP A 57 -9.58 35.49 -2.56
CA ASP A 57 -8.60 35.24 -1.52
C ASP A 57 -9.09 34.12 -0.58
N PHE A 58 -8.20 33.18 -0.25
CA PHE A 58 -8.50 32.09 0.67
C PHE A 58 -8.63 32.63 2.10
N THR A 59 -9.82 32.56 2.67
CA THR A 59 -10.12 33.08 4.03
C THR A 59 -10.28 31.99 5.09
N GLU A 60 -10.26 30.73 4.70
CA GLU A 60 -10.40 29.59 5.62
C GLU A 60 -9.13 29.41 6.47
N PRO A 61 -9.24 28.78 7.66
CA PRO A 61 -8.08 28.53 8.51
C PRO A 61 -7.07 27.63 7.78
N VAL A 62 -5.83 28.12 7.70
CA VAL A 62 -4.70 27.38 7.12
C VAL A 62 -4.10 26.43 8.16
N GLY A 63 -3.59 25.30 7.68
CA GLY A 63 -2.81 24.37 8.47
C GLY A 63 -3.50 23.04 8.77
N PRO A 64 -2.88 22.20 9.59
CA PRO A 64 -3.36 20.86 9.87
C PRO A 64 -4.66 20.91 10.67
N THR A 65 -5.70 20.25 10.15
CA THR A 65 -6.97 20.07 10.88
C THR A 65 -6.86 19.03 12.00
N VAL A 66 -5.79 18.22 11.98
CA VAL A 66 -5.49 17.19 12.97
C VAL A 66 -4.30 17.62 13.81
N THR A 67 -4.36 17.32 15.11
CA THR A 67 -3.22 17.52 16.01
C THR A 67 -2.03 16.71 15.51
N ILE A 68 -0.96 17.41 15.10
CA ILE A 68 0.28 16.78 14.68
C ILE A 68 1.06 16.31 15.92
N PRO A 69 1.33 15.00 16.06
CA PRO A 69 2.15 14.49 17.14
C PRO A 69 3.61 14.90 16.97
N SER A 70 4.36 15.11 18.06
CA SER A 70 5.78 15.55 18.00
C SER A 70 6.77 14.48 17.53
N SER A 71 6.29 13.28 17.18
CA SER A 71 7.11 12.15 16.77
C SER A 71 6.98 11.95 15.26
N PRO A 72 8.08 12.03 14.48
CA PRO A 72 8.03 11.84 13.04
C PRO A 72 7.39 10.53 12.59
N LEU A 73 7.57 9.45 13.38
CA LEU A 73 6.91 8.18 13.13
C LEU A 73 5.38 8.28 13.27
N ARG A 74 4.90 8.99 14.29
CA ARG A 74 3.46 9.19 14.51
C ARG A 74 2.85 10.10 13.45
N GLU A 75 3.60 11.09 12.98
CA GLU A 75 3.19 11.94 11.85
C GLU A 75 3.04 11.12 10.56
N PHE A 76 4.02 10.28 10.25
CA PHE A 76 3.95 9.36 9.12
C PHE A 76 2.72 8.44 9.20
N GLN A 77 2.41 7.94 10.39
CA GLN A 77 1.26 7.06 10.64
C GLN A 77 -0.11 7.77 10.46
N LEU A 78 -0.16 9.09 10.34
CA LEU A 78 -1.38 9.81 9.94
C LEU A 78 -1.73 9.55 8.48
N PHE A 79 -0.72 9.37 7.62
CA PHE A 79 -0.89 9.07 6.20
C PHE A 79 -0.98 7.57 5.95
N PHE A 80 -0.06 6.81 6.55
CA PHE A 80 -0.02 5.36 6.48
C PHE A 80 -0.55 4.75 7.76
N THR A 81 -1.87 4.78 7.88
CA THR A 81 -2.57 4.20 9.03
C THR A 81 -2.34 2.69 9.10
N ILE A 82 -2.59 2.09 10.27
CA ILE A 82 -2.48 0.63 10.45
C ILE A 82 -3.35 -0.11 9.44
N ALA A 83 -4.58 0.37 9.19
CA ALA A 83 -5.49 -0.24 8.22
C ALA A 83 -4.94 -0.21 6.78
N ILE A 84 -4.33 0.91 6.37
CA ILE A 84 -3.68 1.00 5.06
C ILE A 84 -2.49 0.05 5.02
N MET A 85 -1.66 0.03 6.05
CA MET A 85 -0.48 -0.84 6.11
C MET A 85 -0.87 -2.32 6.04
N ASP A 86 -1.90 -2.72 6.77
CA ASP A 86 -2.46 -4.08 6.74
C ASP A 86 -2.96 -4.44 5.34
N TYR A 87 -3.67 -3.52 4.69
CA TYR A 87 -4.16 -3.71 3.32
C TYR A 87 -3.01 -3.88 2.31
N ILE A 88 -1.96 -3.07 2.43
CA ILE A 88 -0.79 -3.20 1.55
C ILE A 88 -0.12 -4.56 1.75
N VAL A 89 0.06 -4.97 3.00
CA VAL A 89 0.67 -6.24 3.35
C VAL A 89 -0.15 -7.42 2.85
N SER A 90 -1.48 -7.38 3.02
CA SER A 90 -2.37 -8.46 2.56
C SER A 90 -2.32 -8.59 1.03
N GLU A 91 -2.45 -7.48 0.31
CA GLU A 91 -2.43 -7.47 -1.16
C GLU A 91 -1.08 -7.92 -1.72
N THR A 92 0.01 -7.44 -1.14
CA THR A 92 1.37 -7.84 -1.54
C THR A 92 1.59 -9.34 -1.33
N ASN A 93 1.13 -9.90 -0.21
CA ASN A 93 1.23 -11.34 0.05
C ASN A 93 0.34 -12.16 -0.90
N ARG A 94 -0.88 -11.69 -1.17
CA ARG A 94 -1.83 -12.31 -2.11
C ARG A 94 -1.23 -12.38 -3.51
N TYR A 95 -0.66 -11.28 -3.99
CA TYR A 95 -0.01 -11.22 -5.29
C TYR A 95 1.27 -12.07 -5.35
N ALA A 96 2.06 -12.12 -4.26
CA ALA A 96 3.20 -13.02 -4.18
C ALA A 96 2.79 -14.50 -4.30
N CYS A 97 1.70 -14.91 -3.64
CA CYS A 97 1.14 -16.25 -3.77
C CYS A 97 0.75 -16.54 -5.23
N TYR A 98 0.00 -15.64 -5.86
CA TYR A 98 -0.41 -15.76 -7.26
C TYR A 98 0.79 -15.93 -8.22
N CYS A 99 1.83 -15.12 -8.05
CA CYS A 99 3.00 -15.16 -8.93
C CYS A 99 3.88 -16.41 -8.74
N MET A 100 3.95 -16.93 -7.52
CA MET A 100 4.84 -18.04 -7.18
C MET A 100 4.18 -19.41 -7.37
N GLY A 101 2.86 -19.49 -7.23
CA GLY A 101 2.11 -20.73 -7.08
C GLY A 101 2.26 -21.33 -5.67
N ASP A 102 1.27 -22.13 -5.26
CA ASP A 102 1.12 -22.62 -3.89
C ASP A 102 2.36 -23.38 -3.38
N ASP A 103 2.93 -24.28 -4.18
CA ASP A 103 4.09 -25.11 -3.79
C ASP A 103 5.32 -24.28 -3.41
N LYS A 104 5.57 -23.18 -4.13
CA LYS A 104 6.70 -22.29 -3.86
C LYS A 104 6.37 -21.31 -2.75
N TYR A 105 5.12 -20.86 -2.66
CA TYR A 105 4.68 -19.92 -1.65
C TYR A 105 4.67 -20.53 -0.24
N GLN A 106 4.44 -21.84 -0.08
CA GLN A 106 4.56 -22.51 1.23
C GLN A 106 5.93 -22.33 1.88
N ASN A 107 6.99 -22.25 1.09
CA ASN A 107 8.36 -22.01 1.55
C ASN A 107 8.71 -20.51 1.62
N TRP A 108 7.79 -19.65 1.18
CA TRP A 108 7.96 -18.20 1.22
C TRP A 108 7.63 -17.66 2.61
N LYS A 109 8.58 -16.94 3.21
CA LYS A 109 8.30 -16.19 4.43
C LYS A 109 7.37 -15.02 4.08
N THR A 110 6.14 -15.07 4.56
CA THR A 110 5.12 -14.01 4.38
C THR A 110 5.64 -12.65 4.83
N ILE A 111 5.17 -11.62 4.15
CA ILE A 111 5.56 -10.23 4.40
C ILE A 111 4.75 -9.74 5.61
N SER A 112 5.41 -9.13 6.58
CA SER A 112 4.78 -8.53 7.75
C SER A 112 4.67 -7.01 7.63
N ILE A 113 3.91 -6.40 8.54
CA ILE A 113 3.88 -4.93 8.72
C ILE A 113 5.28 -4.38 9.03
N GLU A 114 6.08 -5.11 9.82
CA GLU A 114 7.45 -4.73 10.14
C GLU A 114 8.35 -4.72 8.89
N ASP A 115 8.24 -5.76 8.05
CA ASP A 115 8.93 -5.83 6.76
C ASP A 115 8.55 -4.62 5.88
N MET A 116 7.26 -4.26 5.85
CA MET A 116 6.75 -3.13 5.05
C MET A 116 7.16 -1.77 5.62
N ASN A 117 7.13 -1.59 6.93
CA ASN A 117 7.64 -0.37 7.59
C ASN A 117 9.14 -0.19 7.33
N THR A 118 9.90 -1.28 7.36
CA THR A 118 11.33 -1.27 7.03
C THR A 118 11.55 -0.88 5.57
N TYR A 119 10.72 -1.38 4.65
CA TYR A 119 10.74 -0.98 3.24
C TYR A 119 10.53 0.53 3.09
N PHE A 120 9.47 1.08 3.67
CA PHE A 120 9.19 2.52 3.59
C PHE A 120 10.28 3.36 4.23
N GLY A 121 10.83 2.94 5.38
CA GLY A 121 11.94 3.62 6.02
C GLY A 121 13.16 3.74 5.10
N ILE A 122 13.52 2.65 4.41
CA ILE A 122 14.62 2.65 3.43
C ILE A 122 14.30 3.53 2.22
N MET A 123 13.07 3.49 1.70
CA MET A 123 12.65 4.37 0.58
C MET A 123 12.74 5.86 0.95
N ILE A 124 12.40 6.23 2.20
CA ILE A 124 12.54 7.60 2.69
C ILE A 124 14.02 8.00 2.72
N ILE A 125 14.91 7.14 3.23
CA ILE A 125 16.36 7.41 3.28
C ILE A 125 16.94 7.63 1.88
N ILE A 126 16.56 6.80 0.90
CA ILE A 126 16.97 6.93 -0.51
C ILE A 126 16.37 8.21 -1.14
N GLY A 127 15.19 8.61 -0.70
CA GLY A 127 14.58 9.89 -1.08
C GLY A 127 15.39 11.09 -0.60
N LEU A 128 15.87 11.05 0.65
CA LEU A 128 16.58 12.13 1.33
C LEU A 128 18.05 12.26 0.90
N ILE A 129 18.77 11.14 0.82
CA ILE A 129 20.19 11.11 0.45
C ILE A 129 20.26 10.71 -1.02
N LYS A 130 20.82 11.54 -1.89
CA LYS A 130 21.04 11.20 -3.31
C LYS A 130 22.46 10.68 -3.50
N LEU A 131 22.59 9.39 -3.83
CA LEU A 131 23.87 8.78 -4.18
C LEU A 131 24.00 8.58 -5.70
N PRO A 132 25.22 8.56 -6.25
CA PRO A 132 25.47 8.46 -7.69
C PRO A 132 24.91 7.17 -8.32
N ALA A 133 24.98 6.04 -7.60
CA ALA A 133 24.38 4.79 -8.03
C ALA A 133 23.50 4.16 -6.94
N PHE A 134 22.48 3.41 -7.37
CA PHE A 134 21.60 2.68 -6.44
C PHE A 134 22.38 1.67 -5.60
N SER A 135 23.45 1.07 -6.14
CA SER A 135 24.34 0.16 -5.42
C SER A 135 25.05 0.80 -4.23
N ASP A 136 25.18 2.12 -4.21
CA ASP A 136 26.00 2.83 -3.23
C ASP A 136 25.28 2.96 -1.89
N TYR A 137 23.93 2.85 -1.85
CA TYR A 137 23.15 2.85 -0.61
C TYR A 137 23.44 1.65 0.29
N TRP A 138 24.01 0.57 -0.27
CA TRP A 138 24.29 -0.69 0.42
C TRP A 138 25.79 -0.98 0.52
N HIS A 139 26.65 -0.03 0.14
CA HIS A 139 28.10 -0.20 0.24
C HIS A 139 28.56 -0.12 1.70
N ARG A 140 29.47 -1.02 2.09
CA ARG A 140 29.98 -1.16 3.46
C ARG A 140 31.17 -0.26 3.78
N ASP A 141 31.49 0.67 2.90
CA ASP A 141 32.63 1.55 3.11
C ASP A 141 32.30 2.50 4.29
N PRO A 142 33.08 2.47 5.39
CA PRO A 142 32.86 3.30 6.56
C PRO A 142 32.80 4.81 6.26
N LEU A 143 33.37 5.23 5.12
CA LEU A 143 33.30 6.61 4.65
C LEU A 143 31.87 7.04 4.25
N PHE A 144 30.97 6.08 3.99
CA PHE A 144 29.64 6.31 3.43
C PHE A 144 28.46 5.99 4.36
N TYR A 145 28.64 5.44 5.58
CA TYR A 145 27.74 5.48 6.77
C TYR A 145 28.01 4.32 7.77
N ASP A 146 27.89 4.59 9.08
CA ASP A 146 28.08 3.63 10.20
C ASP A 146 26.93 2.61 10.39
N ASN A 147 25.83 2.70 9.62
CA ASN A 147 24.64 1.84 9.75
C ASN A 147 24.49 0.77 8.64
N SER A 148 25.57 0.45 7.91
CA SER A 148 25.49 -0.39 6.70
C SER A 148 24.94 -1.80 6.96
N SER A 149 25.12 -2.35 8.16
CA SER A 149 24.66 -3.70 8.52
C SER A 149 23.14 -3.83 8.56
N LEU A 150 22.43 -2.83 9.08
CA LEU A 150 20.96 -2.84 9.17
C LEU A 150 20.32 -2.67 7.79
N ILE A 151 20.88 -1.76 7.00
CA ILE A 151 20.42 -1.50 5.63
C ILE A 151 20.61 -2.75 4.76
N THR A 152 21.76 -3.42 4.85
CA THR A 152 22.08 -4.61 4.02
C THR A 152 21.16 -5.80 4.30
N ALA A 153 20.93 -6.17 5.57
CA ALA A 153 20.07 -7.31 5.91
C ALA A 153 18.61 -7.08 5.50
N SER A 154 18.14 -5.84 5.67
CA SER A 154 16.83 -5.43 5.15
C SER A 154 16.81 -5.48 3.62
N THR A 155 17.88 -5.08 2.93
CA THR A 155 17.97 -5.05 1.45
C THR A 155 17.68 -6.40 0.81
N ASP A 156 18.26 -7.49 1.29
CA ASP A 156 18.02 -8.84 0.73
C ASP A 156 16.55 -9.26 0.83
N ARG A 157 15.88 -8.82 1.90
CA ARG A 157 14.45 -9.02 2.11
C ARG A 157 13.61 -8.01 1.31
N LEU A 158 14.04 -6.77 1.16
CA LEU A 158 13.35 -5.73 0.39
C LEU A 158 13.37 -6.03 -1.12
N LEU A 159 14.50 -6.49 -1.65
CA LEU A 159 14.62 -6.89 -3.06
C LEU A 159 13.65 -8.03 -3.40
N LYS A 160 13.30 -8.85 -2.41
CA LYS A 160 12.29 -9.90 -2.51
C LYS A 160 10.85 -9.37 -2.45
N ILE A 161 10.61 -8.25 -1.77
CA ILE A 161 9.28 -7.62 -1.64
C ILE A 161 8.93 -6.79 -2.88
N ARG A 162 9.90 -6.03 -3.41
CA ARG A 162 9.71 -5.08 -4.51
C ARG A 162 8.93 -5.64 -5.72
N PRO A 163 9.18 -6.87 -6.20
CA PRO A 163 8.46 -7.42 -7.35
C PRO A 163 6.97 -7.64 -7.10
N PHE A 164 6.57 -7.74 -5.84
CA PHE A 164 5.20 -8.07 -5.45
C PHE A 164 4.43 -6.90 -4.82
N LEU A 165 5.06 -5.72 -4.73
CA LEU A 165 4.44 -4.56 -4.10
C LEU A 165 3.29 -4.04 -4.96
N THR A 166 2.08 -4.48 -4.65
CA THR A 166 0.85 -4.10 -5.34
C THR A 166 -0.10 -3.46 -4.36
N MET A 167 -0.54 -2.23 -4.67
CA MET A 167 -1.57 -1.51 -3.91
C MET A 167 -2.97 -1.70 -4.51
N ILE A 168 -3.05 -2.35 -5.67
CA ILE A 168 -4.28 -2.50 -6.44
C ILE A 168 -4.80 -3.92 -6.20
N GLY A 169 -6.05 -4.01 -5.72
CA GLY A 169 -6.78 -5.26 -5.67
C GLY A 169 -7.00 -5.79 -7.08
N GLN A 170 -6.05 -6.59 -7.58
CA GLN A 170 -6.27 -7.35 -8.80
C GLN A 170 -7.36 -8.37 -8.47
N ARG A 171 -8.51 -8.28 -9.13
CA ARG A 171 -9.49 -9.36 -9.16
C ARG A 171 -8.84 -10.49 -9.96
N PHE A 172 -8.31 -11.48 -9.25
CA PHE A 172 -7.93 -12.77 -9.83
C PHE A 172 -9.10 -13.73 -9.66
#